data_AF-A0A972JTF4-F1
#
_entry.id   AF-A0A972JTF4-F1
#
_cell.length_a   1.000
_cell.length_b   1.000
_cell.length_c   1.000
_cell.angle_alpha   90.00
_cell.angle_beta   90.00
_cell.angle_gamma   90.00
#
_symmetry.space_group_name_H-M   'P 1'
#
loop_
_entity.id
_entity.type
_entity.pdbx_description
1 polymer ?
#
loop_
_entity_poly.entity_id
_entity_poly.type
_entity_poly.pdbx_seq_one_letter_code
_entity_poly.pdbx_strand_id
1 'polypeptide(L)'
;MQSFKLYGLTILFIAICGVWIILISTQQPDDGLWADFYAIYRGGQALFHGENPYGAEVTAELIRDWDVAFADAGIAYPLPAVVGVLPLLLLPLPIAAILWIAFGTAGSFAAIRLRDDWQTLIFLPLCFMPLHRAIMMKQATLVWFALVIILLFAMRGQRAWLVGLCIVLLPAKPQVGLLFALAGGIWAIREHRNTIPWICGWGALIWGGSFLFQPNWIQEWLISLQRYDDVVYTASLLPWGLILLAATWRLPWYAQLGAAQVVLFPLPDVYGGLPLLLVWVAIGGPLAIIGSSISWLGVIANLPNNIIVLGASVIAPLIICSAFYSFDSWRSRRIAVEGQAS
;
A
#
# COMPACT_ATOMS: atom_id res chain seq x y z
N MET A 1 1.62 -35.83 -16.39
CA MET A 1 0.71 -35.06 -15.50
C MET A 1 1.22 -33.66 -15.13
N GLN A 2 2.53 -33.45 -14.88
CA GLN A 2 3.05 -32.10 -14.52
C GLN A 2 2.84 -31.05 -15.63
N SER A 3 3.07 -31.40 -16.89
CA SER A 3 2.90 -30.46 -18.02
C SER A 3 1.45 -29.99 -18.20
N PHE A 4 0.46 -30.87 -17.99
CA PHE A 4 -0.96 -30.52 -18.10
C PHE A 4 -1.39 -29.51 -17.01
N LYS A 5 -0.87 -29.65 -15.78
CA LYS A 5 -1.09 -28.67 -14.71
C LYS A 5 -0.50 -27.31 -15.04
N LEU A 6 0.67 -27.27 -15.68
CA LEU A 6 1.32 -26.03 -16.09
C LEU A 6 0.48 -25.28 -17.14
N TYR A 7 0.01 -25.96 -18.19
CA TYR A 7 -0.84 -25.34 -19.22
C TYR A 7 -2.15 -24.78 -18.64
N GLY A 8 -2.83 -25.54 -17.77
CA GLY A 8 -4.04 -25.07 -17.10
C GLY A 8 -3.82 -23.81 -16.27
N LEU A 9 -2.72 -23.76 -15.51
CA LEU A 9 -2.34 -22.57 -14.73
C LEU A 9 -2.01 -21.37 -15.63
N THR A 10 -1.29 -21.58 -16.72
CA THR A 10 -0.98 -20.51 -17.68
C THR A 10 -2.23 -19.94 -18.33
N ILE A 11 -3.16 -20.80 -18.78
CA ILE A 11 -4.44 -20.36 -19.36
C ILE A 11 -5.26 -19.56 -18.34
N LEU A 12 -5.36 -20.05 -17.11
CA LEU A 12 -6.06 -19.35 -16.02
C LEU A 12 -5.42 -17.98 -15.74
N PHE A 13 -4.09 -17.90 -15.75
CA PHE A 13 -3.35 -16.64 -15.57
C PHE A 13 -3.64 -15.64 -16.67
N ILE A 14 -3.56 -16.07 -17.93
CA ILE A 14 -3.89 -15.23 -19.07
C ILE A 14 -5.35 -14.75 -18.97
N ALA A 15 -6.29 -15.63 -18.61
CA ALA A 15 -7.69 -15.27 -18.46
C ALA A 15 -7.90 -14.21 -17.36
N ILE A 16 -7.32 -14.40 -16.17
CA ILE A 16 -7.42 -13.44 -15.06
C ILE A 16 -6.78 -12.10 -15.44
N CYS A 17 -5.60 -12.11 -16.06
CA CYS A 17 -4.96 -10.91 -16.57
C CYS A 17 -5.81 -10.21 -17.64
N GLY A 18 -6.45 -10.96 -18.54
CA GLY A 18 -7.36 -10.41 -19.54
C GLY A 18 -8.56 -9.72 -18.90
N VAL A 19 -9.21 -10.34 -17.91
CA VAL A 19 -10.29 -9.72 -17.12
C VAL A 19 -9.81 -8.45 -16.45
N TRP A 20 -8.62 -8.48 -15.83
CA TRP A 20 -8.00 -7.30 -15.23
C TRP A 20 -7.81 -6.15 -16.22
N ILE A 21 -7.26 -6.43 -17.41
CA ILE A 21 -7.06 -5.41 -18.45
C ILE A 21 -8.40 -4.81 -18.88
N ILE A 22 -9.42 -5.66 -19.08
CA ILE A 22 -10.77 -5.20 -19.44
C ILE A 22 -11.32 -4.28 -18.34
N LEU A 23 -11.32 -4.72 -17.09
CA LEU A 23 -11.80 -3.91 -15.95
C LEU A 23 -11.03 -2.60 -15.83
N ILE A 24 -9.72 -2.64 -16.03
CA ILE A 24 -8.91 -1.42 -16.01
C ILE A 24 -9.34 -0.47 -17.12
N SER A 25 -9.54 -0.98 -18.34
CA SER A 25 -9.91 -0.14 -19.48
C SER A 25 -11.33 0.42 -19.39
N THR A 26 -12.28 -0.31 -18.79
CA THR A 26 -13.71 0.06 -18.77
C THR A 26 -14.13 0.84 -17.54
N GLN A 27 -13.35 0.78 -16.46
CA GLN A 27 -13.67 1.44 -15.18
C GLN A 27 -12.76 2.63 -14.89
N GLN A 28 -12.07 3.20 -15.89
CA GLN A 28 -11.24 4.38 -15.66
C GLN A 28 -12.13 5.47 -15.04
N PRO A 29 -11.73 6.05 -13.89
CA PRO A 29 -12.45 7.19 -13.37
C PRO A 29 -12.43 8.33 -14.39
N ASP A 30 -13.53 9.07 -14.48
CA ASP A 30 -13.64 10.29 -15.30
C ASP A 30 -12.88 11.48 -14.69
N ASP A 31 -11.79 11.21 -13.94
CA ASP A 31 -11.02 12.22 -13.21
C ASP A 31 -10.08 13.07 -14.08
N GLY A 32 -10.09 12.84 -15.40
CA GLY A 32 -9.39 13.61 -16.43
C GLY A 32 -7.86 13.49 -16.43
N LEU A 33 -7.22 13.43 -15.25
CA LEU A 33 -5.76 13.51 -15.07
C LEU A 33 -5.26 12.52 -14.02
N TRP A 34 -4.92 11.31 -14.45
CA TRP A 34 -4.02 10.36 -13.78
C TRP A 34 -4.14 10.19 -12.24
N ALA A 35 -5.32 10.44 -11.66
CA ALA A 35 -5.68 10.27 -10.25
C ALA A 35 -4.67 10.87 -9.24
N ASP A 36 -4.56 10.33 -8.02
CA ASP A 36 -3.79 10.88 -6.88
C ASP A 36 -2.33 11.27 -7.19
N PHE A 37 -1.70 10.60 -8.17
CA PHE A 37 -0.33 10.91 -8.57
C PHE A 37 -0.20 12.33 -9.16
N TYR A 38 -1.26 12.84 -9.82
CA TYR A 38 -1.24 14.16 -10.44
C TYR A 38 -0.92 15.28 -9.46
N ALA A 39 -1.55 15.30 -8.28
CA ALA A 39 -1.28 16.32 -7.26
C ALA A 39 0.18 16.31 -6.79
N ILE A 40 0.76 15.13 -6.57
CA ILE A 40 2.18 15.02 -6.16
C ILE A 40 3.10 15.48 -7.29
N TYR A 41 2.79 15.09 -8.54
CA TYR A 41 3.56 15.49 -9.72
C TYR A 41 3.50 17.00 -9.94
N ARG A 42 2.33 17.64 -9.86
CA ARG A 42 2.17 19.09 -9.98
C ARG A 42 2.85 19.85 -8.84
N GLY A 43 2.74 19.39 -7.61
CA GLY A 43 3.51 19.95 -6.49
C GLY A 43 5.01 19.90 -6.73
N GLY A 44 5.47 18.81 -7.32
CA GLY A 44 6.86 18.66 -7.72
C GLY A 44 7.27 19.68 -8.78
N GLN A 45 6.44 19.89 -9.81
CA GLN A 45 6.71 20.89 -10.84
C GLN A 45 6.72 22.32 -10.28
N ALA A 46 5.78 22.66 -9.39
CA ALA A 46 5.76 23.94 -8.69
C ALA A 46 7.07 24.14 -7.90
N LEU A 47 7.48 23.15 -7.11
CA LEU A 47 8.73 23.18 -6.37
C LEU A 47 9.95 23.37 -7.28
N PHE A 48 9.98 22.69 -8.42
CA PHE A 48 11.07 22.78 -9.42
C PHE A 48 11.18 24.18 -10.04
N HIS A 49 10.06 24.90 -10.18
CA HIS A 49 10.03 26.28 -10.67
C HIS A 49 10.22 27.33 -9.56
N GLY A 50 10.48 26.91 -8.32
CA GLY A 50 10.63 27.82 -7.18
C GLY A 50 9.32 28.39 -6.66
N GLU A 51 8.18 27.79 -7.04
CA GLU A 51 6.86 28.14 -6.57
C GLU A 51 6.51 27.40 -5.27
N ASN A 52 5.50 27.90 -4.56
CA ASN A 52 4.97 27.21 -3.40
C ASN A 52 3.98 26.11 -3.81
N PRO A 53 4.28 24.81 -3.59
CA PRO A 53 3.38 23.72 -3.93
C PRO A 53 2.05 23.74 -3.16
N TYR A 54 1.98 24.43 -2.02
CA TYR A 54 0.77 24.58 -1.20
C TYR A 54 0.04 25.91 -1.45
N GLY A 55 0.54 26.73 -2.39
CA GLY A 55 0.01 28.04 -2.71
C GLY A 55 -1.39 28.03 -3.33
N ALA A 56 -2.00 29.21 -3.38
CA ALA A 56 -3.33 29.39 -3.96
C ALA A 56 -3.32 29.15 -5.48
N GLU A 57 -2.23 29.48 -6.15
CA GLU A 57 -2.04 29.33 -7.59
C GLU A 57 -2.05 27.83 -7.97
N VAL A 58 -1.23 27.02 -7.30
CA VAL A 58 -1.19 25.56 -7.52
C VAL A 58 -2.53 24.91 -7.19
N THR A 59 -3.19 25.36 -6.12
CA THR A 59 -4.53 24.89 -5.76
C THR A 59 -5.55 25.22 -6.87
N ALA A 60 -5.55 26.46 -7.38
CA ALA A 60 -6.46 26.87 -8.45
C ALA A 60 -6.25 26.09 -9.75
N GLU A 61 -5.00 25.74 -10.07
CA GLU A 61 -4.69 24.85 -11.19
C GLU A 61 -5.19 23.44 -10.97
N LEU A 62 -5.01 22.88 -9.77
CA LEU A 62 -5.57 21.57 -9.43
C LEU A 62 -7.09 21.57 -9.60
N ILE A 63 -7.80 22.58 -9.10
CA ILE A 63 -9.26 22.70 -9.25
C ILE A 63 -9.68 22.77 -10.72
N ARG A 64 -8.93 23.53 -11.53
CA ARG A 64 -9.24 23.69 -12.96
C ARG A 64 -8.99 22.42 -13.76
N ASP A 65 -7.89 21.73 -13.47
CA ASP A 65 -7.37 20.67 -14.34
C ASP A 65 -7.74 19.27 -13.84
N TRP A 66 -8.05 19.10 -12.53
CA TRP A 66 -8.33 17.83 -11.89
C TRP A 66 -9.77 17.78 -11.36
N ASP A 67 -10.66 17.14 -12.12
CA ASP A 67 -12.11 17.09 -11.84
C ASP A 67 -12.46 16.06 -10.74
N VAL A 68 -12.01 16.34 -9.52
CA VAL A 68 -12.27 15.55 -8.32
C VAL A 68 -12.46 16.46 -7.12
N ALA A 69 -13.35 16.08 -6.19
CA ALA A 69 -13.69 16.90 -5.04
C ALA A 69 -12.47 17.32 -4.19
N PHE A 70 -11.46 16.45 -4.09
CA PHE A 70 -10.26 16.72 -3.29
C PHE A 70 -9.25 17.68 -3.94
N ALA A 71 -9.46 18.11 -5.19
CA ALA A 71 -8.63 19.15 -5.81
C ALA A 71 -8.70 20.48 -5.04
N ASP A 72 -9.86 20.80 -4.44
CA ASP A 72 -10.07 21.99 -3.62
C ASP A 72 -9.19 22.04 -2.35
N ALA A 73 -8.77 20.89 -1.85
CA ALA A 73 -7.87 20.79 -0.69
C ALA A 73 -6.41 21.12 -1.04
N GLY A 74 -6.06 21.15 -2.33
CA GLY A 74 -4.70 21.26 -2.82
C GLY A 74 -3.89 19.98 -2.55
N ILE A 75 -2.62 20.13 -2.16
CA ILE A 75 -1.70 19.00 -1.97
C ILE A 75 -1.74 18.50 -0.54
N ALA A 76 -2.47 17.41 -0.30
CA ALA A 76 -2.55 16.75 1.02
C ALA A 76 -1.29 15.97 1.44
N TYR A 77 -0.26 15.93 0.59
CA TYR A 77 0.98 15.21 0.83
C TYR A 77 2.06 16.11 1.42
N PRO A 78 2.86 15.64 2.40
CA PRO A 78 3.95 16.43 2.96
C PRO A 78 5.06 16.62 1.91
N LEU A 79 5.81 17.72 2.01
CA LEU A 79 6.83 18.09 1.01
C LEU A 79 7.90 17.00 0.79
N PRO A 80 8.34 16.24 1.80
CA PRO A 80 9.17 15.05 1.62
C PRO A 80 8.62 14.02 0.61
N ALA A 81 7.30 13.84 0.50
CA ALA A 81 6.68 12.98 -0.52
C ALA A 81 6.94 13.53 -1.92
N VAL A 82 6.77 14.84 -2.10
CA VAL A 82 7.01 15.56 -3.35
C VAL A 82 8.49 15.51 -3.74
N VAL A 83 9.39 15.75 -2.77
CA VAL A 83 10.84 15.64 -2.96
C VAL A 83 11.23 14.21 -3.38
N GLY A 84 10.61 13.20 -2.78
CA GLY A 84 10.84 11.80 -3.11
C GLY A 84 10.52 11.41 -4.56
N VAL A 85 9.66 12.19 -5.24
CA VAL A 85 9.28 11.94 -6.65
C VAL A 85 9.95 12.86 -7.65
N LEU A 86 10.85 13.76 -7.23
CA LEU A 86 11.57 14.68 -8.12
C LEU A 86 12.19 13.99 -9.35
N PRO A 87 12.81 12.79 -9.25
CA PRO A 87 13.35 12.12 -10.42
C PRO A 87 12.32 11.82 -11.52
N LEU A 88 11.04 11.64 -11.16
CA LEU A 88 9.96 11.40 -12.10
C LEU A 88 9.50 12.66 -12.83
N LEU A 89 9.78 13.86 -12.30
CA LEU A 89 9.40 15.13 -12.92
C LEU A 89 10.20 15.46 -14.18
N LEU A 90 11.33 14.78 -14.37
CA LEU A 90 12.13 14.89 -15.60
C LEU A 90 11.44 14.23 -16.80
N LEU A 91 10.32 13.53 -16.57
CA LEU A 91 9.57 12.80 -17.56
C LEU A 91 8.20 13.47 -17.76
N PRO A 92 7.61 13.42 -18.97
CA PRO A 92 6.22 13.79 -19.18
C PRO A 92 5.28 13.02 -18.25
N LEU A 93 4.23 13.67 -17.75
CA LEU A 93 3.25 13.11 -16.81
C LEU A 93 2.78 11.69 -17.16
N PRO A 94 2.41 11.35 -18.42
CA PRO A 94 1.97 9.99 -18.75
C PRO A 94 3.05 8.93 -18.50
N ILE A 95 4.31 9.24 -18.83
CA ILE A 95 5.44 8.32 -18.62
C ILE A 95 5.72 8.18 -17.13
N ALA A 96 5.75 9.30 -16.40
CA ALA A 96 5.91 9.31 -14.95
C ALA A 96 4.83 8.47 -14.25
N ALA A 97 3.57 8.61 -14.66
CA ALA A 97 2.44 7.84 -14.12
C ALA A 97 2.55 6.34 -14.44
N ILE A 98 2.97 5.98 -15.66
CA ILE A 98 3.21 4.56 -16.01
C ILE A 98 4.30 3.96 -15.11
N LEU A 99 5.42 4.66 -14.92
CA LEU A 99 6.49 4.21 -14.04
C LEU A 99 6.04 4.10 -12.58
N TRP A 100 5.25 5.06 -12.10
CA TRP A 100 4.64 5.05 -10.78
C TRP A 100 3.79 3.79 -10.54
N ILE A 101 2.85 3.54 -11.44
CA ILE A 101 1.94 2.38 -11.39
C ILE A 101 2.74 1.09 -11.52
N ALA A 102 3.69 1.02 -12.47
CA ALA A 102 4.51 -0.16 -12.68
C ALA A 102 5.36 -0.50 -11.44
N PHE A 103 6.01 0.49 -10.83
CA PHE A 103 6.79 0.32 -9.61
C PHE A 103 5.92 -0.18 -8.46
N GLY A 104 4.79 0.50 -8.22
CA GLY A 104 3.86 0.15 -7.17
C GLY A 104 3.25 -1.25 -7.34
N THR A 105 2.89 -1.60 -8.58
CA THR A 105 2.33 -2.92 -8.94
C THR A 105 3.39 -4.00 -8.78
N ALA A 106 4.60 -3.81 -9.32
CA ALA A 106 5.69 -4.77 -9.21
C ALA A 106 6.07 -5.02 -7.75
N GLY A 107 6.14 -3.98 -6.91
CA GLY A 107 6.36 -4.12 -5.47
C GLY A 107 5.24 -4.90 -4.78
N SER A 108 3.98 -4.62 -5.11
CA SER A 108 2.83 -5.35 -4.57
C SER A 108 2.85 -6.83 -4.93
N PHE A 109 3.21 -7.16 -6.18
CA PHE A 109 3.40 -8.55 -6.61
C PHE A 109 4.59 -9.20 -5.93
N ALA A 110 5.70 -8.48 -5.73
CA ALA A 110 6.87 -9.00 -5.04
C ALA A 110 6.58 -9.41 -3.60
N ALA A 111 5.51 -8.90 -2.98
CA ALA A 111 5.08 -9.29 -1.63
C ALA A 111 4.91 -10.80 -1.46
N ILE A 112 4.48 -11.53 -2.50
CA ILE A 112 4.29 -13.00 -2.41
C ILE A 112 5.61 -13.73 -2.11
N ARG A 113 6.75 -13.17 -2.55
CA ARG A 113 8.10 -13.72 -2.28
C ARG A 113 8.56 -13.52 -0.84
N LEU A 114 7.75 -12.92 0.02
CA LEU A 114 7.98 -12.96 1.45
C LEU A 114 7.78 -14.37 2.03
N ARG A 115 7.17 -15.29 1.27
CA ARG A 115 7.07 -16.71 1.59
C ARG A 115 7.92 -17.58 0.69
N ASP A 116 8.32 -18.73 1.22
CA ASP A 116 9.14 -19.69 0.49
C ASP A 116 8.33 -20.42 -0.60
N ASP A 117 7.04 -20.66 -0.37
CA ASP A 117 6.10 -21.32 -1.28
C ASP A 117 5.36 -20.35 -2.23
N TRP A 118 5.99 -19.21 -2.56
CA TRP A 118 5.38 -18.09 -3.26
C TRP A 118 4.78 -18.44 -4.63
N GLN A 119 5.26 -19.49 -5.31
CA GLN A 119 4.72 -19.90 -6.62
C GLN A 119 3.24 -20.28 -6.51
N THR A 120 2.82 -20.80 -5.36
CA THR A 120 1.41 -21.11 -5.08
C THR A 120 0.52 -19.88 -4.95
N LEU A 121 1.14 -18.68 -4.83
CA LEU A 121 0.47 -17.40 -4.59
C LEU A 121 0.53 -16.46 -5.79
N ILE A 122 0.96 -16.90 -6.97
CA ILE A 122 1.14 -16.03 -8.13
C ILE A 122 -0.15 -15.28 -8.55
N PHE A 123 -1.32 -15.85 -8.26
CA PHE A 123 -2.63 -15.26 -8.52
C PHE A 123 -3.12 -14.33 -7.40
N LEU A 124 -2.54 -14.43 -6.20
CA LEU A 124 -3.05 -13.75 -5.02
C LEU A 124 -3.19 -12.22 -5.23
N PRO A 125 -2.19 -11.50 -5.78
CA PRO A 125 -2.33 -10.06 -6.02
C PRO A 125 -3.51 -9.74 -6.97
N LEU A 126 -3.74 -10.57 -7.99
CA LEU A 126 -4.83 -10.41 -8.95
C LEU A 126 -6.20 -10.70 -8.33
N CYS A 127 -6.26 -11.59 -7.34
CA CYS A 127 -7.47 -11.91 -6.58
C CYS A 127 -7.81 -10.86 -5.52
N PHE A 128 -6.97 -9.83 -5.31
CA PHE A 128 -7.14 -8.87 -4.23
C PHE A 128 -7.64 -7.51 -4.74
N MET A 129 -8.93 -7.24 -4.57
CA MET A 129 -9.60 -6.04 -5.08
C MET A 129 -8.97 -4.71 -4.61
N PRO A 130 -8.51 -4.54 -3.35
CA PRO A 130 -7.79 -3.34 -2.94
C PRO A 130 -6.58 -2.99 -3.82
N LEU A 131 -5.85 -3.99 -4.33
CA LEU A 131 -4.74 -3.76 -5.27
C LEU A 131 -5.27 -3.24 -6.62
N HIS A 132 -6.34 -3.85 -7.14
CA HIS A 132 -6.99 -3.37 -8.35
C HIS A 132 -7.42 -1.91 -8.22
N ARG A 133 -8.11 -1.58 -7.13
CA ARG A 133 -8.55 -0.21 -6.86
C ARG A 133 -7.36 0.75 -6.77
N ALA A 134 -6.27 0.36 -6.11
CA ALA A 134 -5.07 1.18 -5.99
C ALA A 134 -4.41 1.45 -7.36
N ILE A 135 -4.39 0.46 -8.25
CA ILE A 135 -3.85 0.60 -9.62
C ILE A 135 -4.76 1.51 -10.45
N MET A 136 -6.07 1.29 -10.40
CA MET A 136 -7.07 2.06 -11.12
C MET A 136 -7.04 3.55 -10.80
N MET A 137 -6.99 3.81 -9.50
CA MET A 137 -6.91 5.15 -8.92
C MET A 137 -5.47 5.67 -8.84
N LYS A 138 -4.50 4.94 -9.43
CA LYS A 138 -3.08 5.33 -9.56
C LYS A 138 -2.51 5.86 -8.24
N GLN A 139 -2.97 5.24 -7.14
CA GLN A 139 -2.90 5.78 -5.79
C GLN A 139 -1.48 5.80 -5.27
N ALA A 140 -1.14 6.84 -4.51
CA ALA A 140 0.12 6.86 -3.78
C ALA A 140 0.26 5.67 -2.83
N THR A 141 -0.86 5.14 -2.32
CA THR A 141 -0.86 3.92 -1.48
C THR A 141 -0.11 2.76 -2.14
N LEU A 142 -0.21 2.63 -3.46
CA LEU A 142 0.46 1.58 -4.22
C LEU A 142 1.99 1.67 -4.13
N VAL A 143 2.55 2.87 -4.29
CA VAL A 143 4.00 3.10 -4.25
C VAL A 143 4.54 3.01 -2.83
N TRP A 144 3.83 3.54 -1.84
CA TRP A 144 4.26 3.41 -0.44
C TRP A 144 4.17 1.97 0.04
N PHE A 145 3.21 1.19 -0.45
CA PHE A 145 3.19 -0.24 -0.16
C PHE A 145 4.38 -0.97 -0.83
N ALA A 146 4.75 -0.61 -2.06
CA ALA A 146 5.99 -1.13 -2.66
C ALA A 146 7.23 -0.79 -1.82
N LEU A 147 7.31 0.41 -1.25
CA LEU A 147 8.38 0.78 -0.30
C LEU A 147 8.36 -0.09 0.98
N VAL A 148 7.18 -0.48 1.49
CA VAL A 148 7.06 -1.45 2.59
C VAL A 148 7.66 -2.79 2.17
N ILE A 149 7.34 -3.29 0.98
CA ILE A 149 7.88 -4.56 0.48
C ILE A 149 9.41 -4.49 0.31
N ILE A 150 9.92 -3.38 -0.23
CA ILE A 150 11.36 -3.14 -0.35
C ILE A 150 12.02 -3.09 1.03
N LEU A 151 11.43 -2.43 2.02
CA LEU A 151 11.93 -2.42 3.40
C LEU A 151 12.06 -3.84 3.93
N LEU A 152 11.02 -4.67 3.79
CA LEU A 152 11.02 -6.06 4.29
C LEU A 152 12.12 -6.90 3.61
N PHE A 153 12.31 -6.78 2.30
CA PHE A 153 13.40 -7.47 1.60
C PHE A 153 14.78 -6.91 1.97
N ALA A 154 14.90 -5.59 2.12
CA ALA A 154 16.14 -4.94 2.51
C ALA A 154 16.57 -5.33 3.92
N MET A 155 15.62 -5.48 4.85
CA MET A 155 15.88 -6.00 6.20
C MET A 155 16.34 -7.46 6.15
N ARG A 156 15.69 -8.32 5.36
CA ARG A 156 16.12 -9.72 5.16
C ARG A 156 17.52 -9.82 4.57
N GLY A 157 17.82 -8.96 3.59
CA GLY A 157 19.12 -8.89 2.91
C GLY A 157 20.15 -8.01 3.60
N GLN A 158 19.85 -7.47 4.78
CA GLN A 158 20.71 -6.55 5.56
C GLN A 158 21.28 -5.36 4.74
N ARG A 159 20.48 -4.82 3.80
CA ARG A 159 20.86 -3.70 2.94
C ARG A 159 20.63 -2.37 3.67
N ALA A 160 21.55 -2.01 4.57
CA ALA A 160 21.44 -0.85 5.48
C ALA A 160 20.98 0.45 4.83
N TRP A 161 21.59 0.85 3.70
CA TRP A 161 21.26 2.11 3.02
C TRP A 161 19.82 2.16 2.51
N LEU A 162 19.32 1.01 2.03
CA LEU A 162 17.97 0.88 1.47
C LEU A 162 16.93 0.81 2.59
N VAL A 163 17.24 0.12 3.69
CA VAL A 163 16.42 0.16 4.90
C VAL A 163 16.30 1.60 5.40
N GLY A 164 17.42 2.33 5.48
CA GLY A 164 17.44 3.74 5.89
C GLY A 164 16.57 4.62 4.99
N LEU A 165 16.69 4.47 3.66
CA LEU A 165 15.88 5.21 2.71
C LEU A 165 14.37 4.93 2.89
N CYS A 166 13.99 3.66 3.00
CA CYS A 166 12.59 3.28 3.21
C CYS A 166 12.03 3.83 4.53
N ILE A 167 12.77 3.73 5.64
CA ILE A 167 12.35 4.28 6.95
C ILE A 167 12.06 5.78 6.84
N VAL A 168 12.84 6.51 6.05
CA VAL A 168 12.69 7.95 5.87
C VAL A 168 11.52 8.31 4.94
N LEU A 169 11.26 7.54 3.88
CA LEU A 169 10.20 7.83 2.92
C LEU A 169 8.80 7.37 3.37
N LEU A 170 8.72 6.26 4.11
CA LEU A 170 7.45 5.65 4.50
C LEU A 170 6.52 6.57 5.33
N PRO A 171 7.01 7.40 6.28
CA PRO A 171 6.17 8.34 7.02
C PRO A 171 5.48 9.39 6.15
N ALA A 172 5.94 9.62 4.92
CA ALA A 172 5.32 10.57 4.01
C ALA A 172 3.91 10.15 3.53
N LYS A 173 3.52 8.88 3.75
CA LYS A 173 2.13 8.41 3.69
C LYS A 173 1.83 7.53 4.92
N PRO A 174 1.48 8.15 6.06
CA PRO A 174 1.47 7.48 7.36
C PRO A 174 0.47 6.32 7.44
N GLN A 175 -0.63 6.38 6.68
CA GLN A 175 -1.66 5.34 6.62
C GLN A 175 -1.17 4.00 6.06
N VAL A 176 -0.02 3.99 5.37
CA VAL A 176 0.54 2.79 4.75
C VAL A 176 1.88 2.41 5.38
N GLY A 177 2.70 3.41 5.71
CA GLY A 177 4.11 3.19 6.02
C GLY A 177 4.54 3.39 7.46
N LEU A 178 3.76 4.09 8.31
CA LEU A 178 4.29 4.58 9.59
C LEU A 178 4.72 3.44 10.53
N LEU A 179 3.86 2.43 10.73
CA LEU A 179 4.18 1.31 11.62
C LEU A 179 5.35 0.47 11.09
N PHE A 180 5.47 0.36 9.76
CA PHE A 180 6.60 -0.32 9.13
C PHE A 180 7.91 0.47 9.29
N ALA A 181 7.87 1.80 9.17
CA ALA A 181 9.02 2.66 9.43
C ALA A 181 9.50 2.54 10.88
N LEU A 182 8.57 2.52 11.84
CA LEU A 182 8.87 2.32 13.26
C LEU A 182 9.48 0.94 13.52
N ALA A 183 8.92 -0.13 12.94
CA ALA A 183 9.48 -1.47 13.05
C ALA A 183 10.88 -1.56 12.43
N GLY A 184 11.10 -0.94 11.28
CA GLY A 184 12.42 -0.81 10.66
C GLY A 184 13.42 -0.05 11.53
N GLY A 185 12.98 1.03 12.19
CA GLY A 185 13.81 1.78 13.15
C GLY A 185 14.19 0.95 14.37
N ILE A 186 13.24 0.21 14.96
CA ILE A 186 13.51 -0.72 16.07
C ILE A 186 14.51 -1.79 15.63
N TRP A 187 14.32 -2.37 14.45
CA TRP A 187 15.24 -3.34 13.88
C TRP A 187 16.63 -2.75 13.66
N ALA A 188 16.75 -1.52 13.12
CA ALA A 188 18.02 -0.84 12.93
C ALA A 188 18.77 -0.64 14.25
N ILE A 189 18.07 -0.30 15.35
CA ILE A 189 18.69 -0.11 16.66
C ILE A 189 19.17 -1.43 17.28
N ARG A 190 18.35 -2.48 17.16
CA ARG A 190 18.60 -3.77 17.83
C ARG A 190 19.52 -4.69 17.05
N GLU A 191 19.30 -4.81 15.75
CA GLU A 191 19.91 -5.86 14.91
C GLU A 191 20.95 -5.31 13.94
N HIS A 192 20.80 -4.06 13.47
CA HIS A 192 21.64 -3.56 12.37
C HIS A 192 21.99 -2.06 12.48
N ARG A 193 22.78 -1.70 13.49
CA ARG A 193 23.11 -0.30 13.85
C ARG A 193 23.77 0.51 12.73
N ASN A 194 24.45 -0.15 11.79
CA ASN A 194 25.02 0.49 10.59
C ASN A 194 23.96 1.15 9.69
N THR A 195 22.68 0.89 9.91
CA THR A 195 21.55 1.55 9.23
C THR A 195 21.32 2.97 9.74
N ILE A 196 21.70 3.29 10.98
CA ILE A 196 21.41 4.59 11.61
C ILE A 196 22.02 5.77 10.84
N PRO A 197 23.31 5.76 10.43
CA PRO A 197 23.87 6.85 9.63
C PRO A 197 23.12 7.08 8.32
N TRP A 198 22.59 6.01 7.70
CA TRP A 198 21.78 6.12 6.49
C TRP A 198 20.41 6.74 6.77
N ILE A 199 19.75 6.39 7.88
CA ILE A 199 18.51 7.06 8.31
C ILE A 199 18.78 8.56 8.50
N CYS A 200 19.86 8.92 9.19
CA CYS A 200 20.23 10.32 9.42
C CYS A 200 20.54 11.05 8.10
N GLY A 201 21.35 10.44 7.22
CA GLY A 201 21.73 11.04 5.93
C GLY A 201 20.54 11.23 5.00
N TRP A 202 19.70 10.21 4.81
CA TRP A 202 18.48 10.32 4.02
C TRP A 202 17.47 11.27 4.64
N GLY A 203 17.32 11.24 5.98
CA GLY A 203 16.44 12.14 6.71
C GLY A 203 16.85 13.61 6.53
N ALA A 204 18.14 13.92 6.68
CA ALA A 204 18.68 15.24 6.44
C ALA A 204 18.47 15.68 4.97
N LEU A 205 18.69 14.78 4.01
CA LEU A 205 18.52 15.11 2.60
C LEU A 205 17.06 15.36 2.21
N ILE A 206 16.15 14.47 2.60
CA ILE A 206 14.75 14.51 2.14
C ILE A 206 13.92 15.44 3.02
N TRP A 207 13.88 15.20 4.33
CA TRP A 207 13.10 16.01 5.27
C TRP A 207 13.79 17.33 5.59
N GLY A 208 15.10 17.30 5.85
CA GLY A 208 15.88 18.51 6.06
C GLY A 208 15.96 19.36 4.79
N GLY A 209 16.20 18.75 3.62
CA GLY A 209 16.19 19.44 2.33
C GLY A 209 14.86 20.11 2.01
N SER A 210 13.73 19.54 2.44
CA SER A 210 12.40 20.15 2.28
C SER A 210 12.31 21.54 2.92
N PHE A 211 12.97 21.77 4.06
CA PHE A 211 13.04 23.11 4.68
C PHE A 211 13.89 24.11 3.90
N LEU A 212 14.86 23.64 3.11
CA LEU A 212 15.66 24.52 2.25
C LEU A 212 14.85 25.03 1.07
N PHE A 213 13.96 24.19 0.52
CA PHE A 213 13.09 24.58 -0.59
C PHE A 213 11.91 25.45 -0.14
N GLN A 214 11.26 25.08 0.97
CA GLN A 214 10.07 25.77 1.49
C GLN A 214 10.10 25.78 3.02
N PRO A 215 10.67 26.80 3.69
CA PRO A 215 10.84 26.79 5.16
C PRO A 215 9.56 26.59 5.96
N ASN A 216 8.41 27.01 5.42
CA ASN A 216 7.11 26.96 6.09
C ASN A 216 6.25 25.75 5.69
N TRP A 217 6.81 24.78 4.95
CA TRP A 217 6.04 23.69 4.33
C TRP A 217 5.19 22.88 5.33
N ILE A 218 5.65 22.71 6.58
CA ILE A 218 4.88 21.97 7.60
C ILE A 218 3.57 22.69 7.90
N GLN A 219 3.62 24.00 8.12
CA GLN A 219 2.43 24.78 8.45
C GLN A 219 1.44 24.76 7.29
N GLU A 220 1.93 24.96 6.07
CA GLU A 220 1.10 24.99 4.87
C GLU A 220 0.51 23.63 4.54
N TRP A 221 1.28 22.56 4.72
CA TRP A 221 0.79 21.19 4.61
C TRP A 221 -0.30 20.89 5.64
N LEU A 222 -0.13 21.29 6.91
CA LEU A 222 -1.17 21.11 7.93
C LEU A 222 -2.46 21.87 7.58
N ILE A 223 -2.36 23.07 7.00
CA ILE A 223 -3.52 23.83 6.50
C ILE A 223 -4.19 23.09 5.33
N SER A 224 -3.41 22.51 4.41
CA SER A 224 -3.96 21.67 3.33
C SER A 224 -4.63 20.41 3.88
N LEU A 225 -4.07 19.75 4.90
CA LEU A 225 -4.69 18.60 5.56
C LEU A 225 -6.03 18.95 6.22
N GLN A 226 -6.14 20.11 6.86
CA GLN A 226 -7.41 20.55 7.45
C GLN A 226 -8.50 20.68 6.37
N ARG A 227 -8.18 21.30 5.23
CA ARG A 227 -9.09 21.36 4.07
C ARG A 227 -9.42 19.96 3.52
N TYR A 228 -8.44 19.06 3.51
CA TYR A 228 -8.63 17.69 3.03
C TYR A 228 -9.59 16.89 3.91
N ASP A 229 -9.51 17.06 5.23
CA ASP A 229 -10.39 16.39 6.21
C ASP A 229 -11.87 16.80 6.02
N ASP A 230 -12.12 18.06 5.66
CA ASP A 230 -13.47 18.56 5.38
C ASP A 230 -14.09 17.96 4.10
N VAL A 231 -13.24 17.52 3.16
CA VAL A 231 -13.68 17.04 1.83
C VAL A 231 -13.73 15.51 1.76
N VAL A 232 -12.79 14.82 2.42
CA VAL A 232 -12.64 13.37 2.29
C VAL A 232 -13.19 12.67 3.52
N TYR A 233 -14.35 12.05 3.35
CA TYR A 233 -14.87 11.12 4.34
C TYR A 233 -13.90 9.95 4.53
N THR A 234 -13.57 9.66 5.79
CA THR A 234 -12.76 8.49 6.14
C THR A 234 -13.54 7.56 7.06
N ALA A 235 -13.46 6.26 6.76
CA ALA A 235 -14.11 5.23 7.54
C ALA A 235 -13.15 4.62 8.57
N SER A 236 -13.61 4.51 9.81
CA SER A 236 -12.91 3.71 10.83
C SER A 236 -13.31 2.24 10.71
N LEU A 237 -12.34 1.34 10.77
CA LEU A 237 -12.59 -0.10 10.82
C LEU A 237 -13.01 -0.60 12.21
N LEU A 238 -13.02 0.27 13.23
CA LEU A 238 -13.42 -0.12 14.58
C LEU A 238 -14.94 -0.35 14.67
N PRO A 239 -15.41 -1.36 15.43
CA PRO A 239 -14.62 -2.27 16.27
C PRO A 239 -14.08 -3.51 15.54
N TRP A 240 -14.56 -3.83 14.32
CA TRP A 240 -14.22 -5.06 13.59
C TRP A 240 -12.71 -5.25 13.38
N GLY A 241 -11.97 -4.15 13.20
CA GLY A 241 -10.53 -4.14 13.10
C GLY A 241 -9.82 -4.78 14.31
N LEU A 242 -10.36 -4.62 15.53
CA LEU A 242 -9.76 -5.25 16.72
C LEU A 242 -9.85 -6.78 16.68
N ILE A 243 -10.94 -7.31 16.14
CA ILE A 243 -11.11 -8.75 15.93
C ILE A 243 -10.10 -9.25 14.90
N LEU A 244 -9.82 -8.46 13.85
CA LEU A 244 -8.77 -8.79 12.88
C LEU A 244 -7.37 -8.81 13.53
N LEU A 245 -7.05 -7.86 14.39
CA LEU A 245 -5.78 -7.89 15.13
C LEU A 245 -5.67 -9.12 16.03
N ALA A 246 -6.75 -9.47 16.74
CA ALA A 246 -6.82 -10.68 17.53
C ALA A 246 -6.69 -11.94 16.67
N ALA A 247 -7.29 -12.00 15.48
CA ALA A 247 -7.20 -13.17 14.60
C ALA A 247 -5.82 -13.33 13.94
N THR A 248 -5.08 -12.24 13.75
CA THR A 248 -3.77 -12.25 13.08
C THR A 248 -2.58 -12.44 14.02
N TRP A 249 -2.80 -12.55 15.34
CA TRP A 249 -1.73 -12.56 16.35
C TRP A 249 -0.70 -13.71 16.21
N ARG A 250 -1.07 -14.82 15.57
CA ARG A 250 -0.15 -15.95 15.30
C ARG A 250 0.53 -15.88 13.93
N LEU A 251 0.15 -14.94 13.08
CA LEU A 251 0.81 -14.73 11.79
C LEU A 251 2.19 -14.08 12.01
N PRO A 252 3.09 -14.10 11.00
CA PRO A 252 4.36 -13.38 11.07
C PRO A 252 4.17 -11.89 11.38
N TRP A 253 5.13 -11.28 12.07
CA TRP A 253 5.06 -9.90 12.54
C TRP A 253 4.72 -8.88 11.44
N TYR A 254 5.20 -9.06 10.21
CA TYR A 254 4.93 -8.14 9.10
C TYR A 254 3.44 -8.15 8.68
N ALA A 255 2.75 -9.29 8.85
CA ALA A 255 1.33 -9.39 8.60
C ALA A 255 0.52 -8.75 9.73
N GLN A 256 0.95 -8.95 10.98
CA GLN A 256 0.36 -8.26 12.14
C GLN A 256 0.46 -6.74 11.97
N LEU A 257 1.62 -6.23 11.54
CA LEU A 257 1.79 -4.81 11.23
C LEU A 257 0.91 -4.35 10.06
N GLY A 258 0.79 -5.16 9.00
CA GLY A 258 -0.12 -4.85 7.89
C GLY A 258 -1.57 -4.70 8.34
N ALA A 259 -2.03 -5.58 9.24
CA ALA A 259 -3.34 -5.48 9.87
C ALA A 259 -3.45 -4.24 10.78
N ALA A 260 -2.48 -4.03 11.68
CA ALA A 260 -2.46 -2.88 12.58
C ALA A 260 -2.45 -1.54 11.83
N GLN A 261 -1.67 -1.46 10.74
CA GLN A 261 -1.55 -0.28 9.90
C GLN A 261 -2.88 0.11 9.26
N VAL A 262 -3.72 -0.87 8.91
CA VAL A 262 -5.03 -0.64 8.30
C VAL A 262 -6.11 -0.39 9.35
N VAL A 263 -6.00 -0.99 10.53
CA VAL A 263 -6.97 -0.83 11.63
C VAL A 263 -6.80 0.48 12.38
N LEU A 264 -5.56 0.93 12.58
CA LEU A 264 -5.25 2.12 13.39
C LEU A 264 -5.36 3.43 12.60
N PHE A 265 -5.49 3.36 11.27
CA PHE A 265 -5.58 4.53 10.41
C PHE A 265 -6.93 4.53 9.69
N PRO A 266 -7.61 5.68 9.60
CA PRO A 266 -8.89 5.77 8.92
C PRO A 266 -8.68 5.60 7.41
N LEU A 267 -9.65 4.97 6.75
CA LEU A 267 -9.56 4.61 5.34
C LEU A 267 -10.45 5.53 4.49
N PRO A 268 -9.89 6.27 3.52
CA PRO A 268 -10.70 7.06 2.58
C PRO A 268 -11.43 6.18 1.56
N ASP A 269 -10.88 5.01 1.22
CA ASP A 269 -11.43 4.07 0.24
C ASP A 269 -10.80 2.66 0.48
N VAL A 270 -11.32 1.64 -0.20
CA VAL A 270 -10.88 0.24 -0.14
C VAL A 270 -9.41 0.05 -0.55
N TYR A 271 -8.85 0.92 -1.40
CA TYR A 271 -7.42 0.85 -1.74
C TYR A 271 -6.52 1.06 -0.50
N GLY A 272 -7.01 1.75 0.54
CA GLY A 272 -6.28 1.92 1.80
C GLY A 272 -6.05 0.59 2.53
N GLY A 273 -6.82 -0.45 2.21
CA GLY A 273 -6.63 -1.81 2.69
C GLY A 273 -5.46 -2.57 2.04
N LEU A 274 -4.68 -1.95 1.15
CA LEU A 274 -3.58 -2.62 0.44
C LEU A 274 -2.56 -3.34 1.37
N PRO A 275 -2.17 -2.80 2.55
CA PRO A 275 -1.29 -3.52 3.48
C PRO A 275 -1.83 -4.88 3.96
N LEU A 276 -3.15 -5.11 3.88
CA LEU A 276 -3.75 -6.42 4.20
C LEU A 276 -3.33 -7.52 3.21
N LEU A 277 -2.74 -7.18 2.05
CA LEU A 277 -2.12 -8.17 1.17
C LEU A 277 -1.03 -8.96 1.91
N LEU A 278 -0.32 -8.36 2.86
CA LEU A 278 0.67 -9.05 3.69
C LEU A 278 0.04 -10.13 4.59
N VAL A 279 -1.21 -9.91 5.03
CA VAL A 279 -1.98 -10.89 5.81
C VAL A 279 -2.36 -12.07 4.93
N TRP A 280 -2.85 -11.80 3.72
CA TRP A 280 -3.16 -12.86 2.76
C TRP A 280 -1.93 -13.66 2.33
N VAL A 281 -0.80 -12.98 2.09
CA VAL A 281 0.49 -13.64 1.85
C VAL A 281 0.79 -14.54 3.05
N ALA A 282 0.76 -14.04 4.29
CA ALA A 282 1.04 -14.82 5.49
C ALA A 282 0.11 -16.03 5.70
N ILE A 283 -1.17 -15.96 5.31
CA ILE A 283 -2.09 -17.12 5.34
C ILE A 283 -1.62 -18.18 4.32
N GLY A 284 -1.37 -17.77 3.09
CA GLY A 284 -0.86 -18.64 2.03
C GLY A 284 -1.86 -19.66 1.47
N GLY A 285 -1.39 -20.44 0.50
CA GLY A 285 -2.12 -21.55 -0.12
C GLY A 285 -3.47 -21.18 -0.78
N PRO A 286 -4.31 -22.19 -1.06
CA PRO A 286 -5.62 -21.98 -1.69
C PRO A 286 -6.56 -21.10 -0.86
N LEU A 287 -6.45 -21.16 0.47
CA LEU A 287 -7.27 -20.38 1.39
C LEU A 287 -7.08 -18.87 1.16
N ALA A 288 -5.84 -18.42 0.95
CA ALA A 288 -5.57 -17.01 0.65
C ALA A 288 -6.14 -16.56 -0.69
N ILE A 289 -6.08 -17.40 -1.73
CA ILE A 289 -6.61 -17.07 -3.06
C ILE A 289 -8.15 -16.98 -3.02
N ILE A 290 -8.81 -17.99 -2.46
CA ILE A 290 -10.27 -18.02 -2.37
C ILE A 290 -10.76 -16.87 -1.47
N GLY A 291 -10.15 -16.71 -0.30
CA GLY A 291 -10.52 -15.68 0.66
C GLY A 291 -10.32 -14.26 0.11
N SER A 292 -9.18 -13.98 -0.54
CA SER A 292 -8.95 -12.67 -1.17
C SER A 292 -9.93 -12.39 -2.31
N SER A 293 -10.31 -13.41 -3.09
CA SER A 293 -11.26 -13.27 -4.20
C SER A 293 -12.64 -12.77 -3.77
N ILE A 294 -13.04 -13.00 -2.51
CA ILE A 294 -14.31 -12.49 -1.95
C ILE A 294 -14.34 -10.95 -1.97
N SER A 295 -13.19 -10.28 -1.92
CA SER A 295 -13.10 -8.81 -2.00
C SER A 295 -13.63 -8.24 -3.33
N TRP A 296 -13.74 -9.06 -4.37
CA TRP A 296 -14.31 -8.67 -5.67
C TRP A 296 -15.84 -8.64 -5.69
N LEU A 297 -16.52 -9.29 -4.73
CA LEU A 297 -17.99 -9.36 -4.74
C LEU A 297 -18.64 -7.98 -4.71
N GLY A 298 -18.03 -7.02 -4.02
CA GLY A 298 -18.52 -5.63 -4.00
C GLY A 298 -18.59 -5.01 -5.39
N VAL A 299 -17.53 -5.17 -6.19
CA VAL A 299 -17.48 -4.66 -7.56
C VAL A 299 -18.41 -5.44 -8.49
N ILE A 300 -18.39 -6.77 -8.41
CA ILE A 300 -19.19 -7.65 -9.28
C ILE A 300 -20.69 -7.45 -9.06
N ALA A 301 -21.11 -7.30 -7.81
CA ALA A 301 -22.51 -7.08 -7.46
C ALA A 301 -22.90 -5.60 -7.41
N ASN A 302 -22.03 -4.69 -7.87
CA ASN A 302 -22.23 -3.24 -7.87
C ASN A 302 -22.73 -2.70 -6.51
N LEU A 303 -22.12 -3.21 -5.42
CA LEU A 303 -22.45 -2.80 -4.06
C LEU A 303 -21.85 -1.41 -3.77
N PRO A 304 -22.50 -0.61 -2.89
CA PRO A 304 -21.99 0.70 -2.52
C PRO A 304 -20.61 0.60 -1.86
N ASN A 305 -19.74 1.56 -2.16
CA ASN A 305 -18.44 1.68 -1.52
C ASN A 305 -18.59 2.28 -0.11
N ASN A 306 -18.95 1.43 0.86
CA ASN A 306 -19.10 1.84 2.25
C ASN A 306 -18.44 0.85 3.21
N ILE A 307 -18.35 1.25 4.48
CA ILE A 307 -17.67 0.49 5.53
C ILE A 307 -18.27 -0.91 5.76
N ILE A 308 -19.57 -1.09 5.54
CA ILE A 308 -20.26 -2.38 5.70
C ILE A 308 -19.79 -3.34 4.62
N VAL A 309 -19.79 -2.89 3.36
CA VAL A 309 -19.33 -3.70 2.22
C VAL A 309 -17.85 -4.01 2.35
N LEU A 310 -17.02 -3.04 2.75
CA LEU A 310 -15.59 -3.27 3.03
C LEU A 310 -15.40 -4.31 4.15
N GLY A 311 -16.13 -4.16 5.25
CA GLY A 311 -16.11 -5.09 6.38
C GLY A 311 -16.49 -6.51 5.96
N ALA A 312 -17.58 -6.67 5.20
CA ALA A 312 -18.09 -7.96 4.78
C ALA A 312 -17.22 -8.64 3.70
N SER A 313 -16.68 -7.88 2.75
CA SER A 313 -15.96 -8.42 1.59
C SER A 313 -14.45 -8.54 1.78
N VAL A 314 -13.85 -7.76 2.68
CA VAL A 314 -12.39 -7.76 2.92
C VAL A 314 -12.06 -8.22 4.34
N ILE A 315 -12.65 -7.58 5.36
CA ILE A 315 -12.24 -7.80 6.77
C ILE A 315 -12.72 -9.15 7.31
N ALA A 316 -13.99 -9.50 7.12
CA ALA A 316 -14.55 -10.75 7.63
C ALA A 316 -13.89 -12.00 7.02
N PRO A 317 -13.65 -12.09 5.69
CA PRO A 317 -12.89 -13.20 5.11
C PRO A 317 -11.48 -13.33 5.69
N LEU A 318 -10.79 -12.20 5.91
CA LEU A 318 -9.47 -12.18 6.55
C LEU A 318 -9.50 -12.72 7.97
N ILE A 319 -10.48 -12.31 8.79
CA ILE A 319 -10.66 -12.81 10.17
C ILE A 319 -10.83 -14.33 10.15
N ILE A 320 -11.78 -14.83 9.33
CA ILE A 320 -12.11 -16.25 9.25
C ILE A 320 -10.88 -17.06 8.79
N CYS A 321 -10.22 -16.63 7.73
CA CYS A 321 -9.06 -17.33 7.18
C CYS A 321 -7.86 -17.30 8.13
N SER A 322 -7.62 -16.18 8.82
CA SER A 322 -6.54 -16.05 9.81
C SER A 322 -6.79 -16.95 11.03
N ALA A 323 -8.03 -17.00 11.51
CA ALA A 323 -8.44 -17.88 12.61
C ALA A 323 -8.29 -19.36 12.23
N PHE A 324 -8.75 -19.73 11.02
CA PHE A 324 -8.61 -21.10 10.50
C PHE A 324 -7.14 -21.52 10.38
N TYR A 325 -6.29 -20.67 9.78
CA TYR A 325 -4.85 -20.90 9.69
C TYR A 325 -4.20 -21.09 11.06
N SER A 326 -4.59 -20.25 12.02
CA SER A 326 -4.10 -20.29 13.40
C SER A 326 -4.52 -21.55 14.15
N PHE A 327 -5.69 -22.10 13.84
CA PHE A 327 -6.20 -23.35 14.40
C PHE A 327 -5.47 -24.56 13.79
N ASP A 328 -5.35 -24.61 12.46
CA ASP A 328 -4.68 -25.70 11.76
C ASP A 328 -3.21 -25.82 12.17
N SER A 329 -2.48 -24.71 12.18
CA SER A 329 -1.07 -24.67 12.62
C SER A 329 -0.87 -25.14 14.06
N TRP A 330 -1.82 -24.84 14.96
CA TRP A 330 -1.79 -25.33 16.34
C TRP A 330 -2.03 -26.84 16.41
N ARG A 331 -3.02 -27.34 15.67
CA ARG A 331 -3.36 -28.77 15.60
C ARG A 331 -2.18 -29.58 15.06
N SER A 332 -1.53 -29.13 13.99
CA SER A 332 -0.37 -29.83 13.40
C SER A 332 0.81 -29.93 14.37
N ARG A 333 1.10 -28.85 15.13
CA ARG A 333 2.15 -28.87 16.16
C ARG A 333 1.86 -29.87 17.27
N ARG A 334 0.60 -29.94 17.71
CA ARG A 334 0.18 -30.87 18.76
C ARG A 334 0.38 -32.33 18.34
N ILE A 335 -0.06 -32.67 17.13
CA ILE A 335 0.10 -34.03 16.57
C ILE A 335 1.60 -34.39 16.44
N ALA A 336 2.43 -33.44 16.01
CA ALA A 336 3.87 -33.66 15.88
C ALA A 336 4.56 -33.94 17.24
N VAL A 337 4.11 -33.28 18.32
CA VAL A 337 4.63 -33.53 19.67
C VAL A 337 4.13 -34.86 20.22
N GLU A 338 2.85 -35.18 20.06
CA GLU A 338 2.27 -36.45 20.52
C GLU A 338 2.88 -37.66 19.79
N GLY A 339 3.19 -37.53 18.49
CA GLY A 339 3.85 -38.60 17.71
C GLY A 339 5.34 -38.81 18.01
N GLN A 340 6.00 -37.90 18.73
CA GLN A 340 7.39 -38.10 19.20
C GLN A 340 7.46 -38.80 20.56
N ALA A 341 6.34 -38.86 21.29
CA ALA A 341 6.26 -39.44 22.63
C ALA A 341 5.88 -40.94 22.63
N SER A 342 5.47 -41.49 21.48
CA SER A 342 5.11 -42.90 21.27
C SER A 342 6.25 -43.72 20.71
#